data_AF-A0A2E2US81-F1
#
_entry.id   AF-A0A2E2US81-F1
#
_cell.length_a   1.000
_cell.length_b   1.000
_cell.length_c   1.000
_cell.angle_alpha   90.00
_cell.angle_beta   90.00
_cell.angle_gamma   90.00
#
_symmetry.space_group_name_H-M   'P 1'
#
loop_
_entity.id
_entity.type
_entity.pdbx_description
1 polymer ?
#
loop_
_entity_poly.entity_id
_entity_poly.type
_entity_poly.pdbx_seq_one_letter_code
_entity_poly.pdbx_strand_id
1 'polypeptide(L)'
;PPGPVEFERTASFFKTGGLIAAHANGRSRDSIWSAVKRKEVYATSGPRILLWFDLLNDPYGEEISMGSETIMNKNPRFVVKAAGSFKQKPGCPEYSFNALGSEEVERLCRNECYNPSDVRNKITRIEVARITPQIYEGEEIDNLINDKWKIFDCPDNRQGCSFTFTDKEFNQDKRDVVYYVRAIEEPSKAINAGGLRCEYDSFGNCLETNICSGSSLETPYQDDCLGDVEERAWSSPIFVDFKEDL
;
A
#
# COMPACT_ATOMS: atom_id res chain seq x y z
N PRO A 1 -10.10 32.39 -13.74
CA PRO A 1 -10.86 32.34 -12.47
C PRO A 1 -9.91 32.11 -11.30
N PRO A 2 -10.11 32.72 -10.12
CA PRO A 2 -9.43 32.26 -8.92
C PRO A 2 -9.84 30.80 -8.72
N GLY A 3 -8.86 29.89 -8.65
CA GLY A 3 -9.13 28.46 -8.49
C GLY A 3 -9.83 28.14 -7.16
N PRO A 4 -10.20 26.88 -6.94
CA PRO A 4 -10.91 26.42 -5.74
C PRO A 4 -10.17 26.83 -4.46
N VAL A 5 -10.90 27.08 -3.38
CA VAL A 5 -10.30 27.46 -2.10
C VAL A 5 -9.48 26.30 -1.52
N GLU A 6 -8.48 26.59 -0.70
CA GLU A 6 -7.48 25.60 -0.25
C GLU A 6 -8.09 24.36 0.42
N PHE A 7 -9.20 24.55 1.11
CA PHE A 7 -9.94 23.44 1.74
C PHE A 7 -10.51 22.45 0.71
N GLU A 8 -11.14 22.95 -0.36
CA GLU A 8 -11.71 22.11 -1.43
C GLU A 8 -10.62 21.38 -2.20
N ARG A 9 -9.48 22.05 -2.44
CA ARG A 9 -8.30 21.41 -3.03
C ARG A 9 -7.82 20.24 -2.18
N THR A 10 -7.69 20.45 -0.87
CA THR A 10 -7.25 19.41 0.06
C THR A 10 -8.24 18.25 0.13
N ALA A 11 -9.54 18.56 0.22
CA ALA A 11 -10.60 17.56 0.30
C ALA A 11 -10.65 16.64 -0.93
N SER A 12 -10.26 17.14 -2.11
CA SER A 12 -10.18 16.35 -3.35
C SER A 12 -9.18 15.18 -3.27
N PHE A 13 -8.27 15.19 -2.30
CA PHE A 13 -7.30 14.11 -2.05
C PHE A 13 -7.72 13.18 -0.91
N PHE A 14 -8.86 13.42 -0.26
CA PHE A 14 -9.42 12.48 0.70
C PHE A 14 -10.06 11.31 -0.02
N LYS A 15 -9.44 10.14 0.11
CA LYS A 15 -9.91 8.86 -0.40
C LYS A 15 -10.57 8.05 0.70
N THR A 16 -11.17 6.92 0.33
CA THR A 16 -11.57 5.89 1.29
C THR A 16 -10.36 5.52 2.17
N GLY A 17 -10.56 5.46 3.48
CA GLY A 17 -9.47 5.26 4.45
C GLY A 17 -8.70 3.97 4.21
N GLY A 18 -7.39 4.01 4.50
CA GLY A 18 -6.52 2.83 4.42
C GLY A 18 -6.77 1.84 5.56
N LEU A 19 -6.36 0.58 5.35
CA LEU A 19 -6.39 -0.46 6.39
C LEU A 19 -4.97 -0.84 6.81
N ILE A 20 -4.83 -1.26 8.07
CA ILE A 20 -3.64 -1.97 8.55
C ILE A 20 -3.96 -3.46 8.63
N ALA A 21 -3.07 -4.28 8.10
CA ALA A 21 -3.09 -5.72 8.28
C ALA A 21 -1.93 -6.12 9.20
N ALA A 22 -2.17 -7.13 10.04
CA ALA A 22 -1.20 -7.61 11.01
C ALA A 22 -0.96 -9.11 10.84
N HIS A 23 0.32 -9.51 10.81
CA HIS A 23 0.72 -10.91 10.88
C HIS A 23 0.71 -11.35 12.34
N ALA A 24 -0.46 -11.81 12.79
CA ALA A 24 -0.67 -12.25 14.16
C ALA A 24 -0.74 -13.77 14.25
N ASN A 25 -0.21 -14.32 15.35
CA ASN A 25 -0.29 -15.75 15.67
C ASN A 25 -1.71 -16.23 16.05
N GLY A 26 -2.68 -15.31 16.10
CA GLY A 26 -4.05 -15.59 16.50
C GLY A 26 -4.98 -14.43 16.20
N ARG A 27 -6.28 -14.64 16.38
CA ARG A 27 -7.35 -13.66 16.11
C ARG A 27 -7.80 -12.88 17.35
N SER A 28 -7.15 -13.09 18.50
CA SER A 28 -7.49 -12.33 19.72
C SER A 28 -6.94 -10.91 19.62
N ARG A 29 -7.55 -9.99 20.37
CA ARG A 29 -7.07 -8.60 20.48
C ARG A 29 -5.59 -8.56 20.86
N ASP A 30 -5.19 -9.37 21.83
CA ASP A 30 -3.82 -9.38 22.33
C ASP A 30 -2.85 -9.92 21.27
N SER A 31 -3.23 -10.97 20.52
CA SER A 31 -2.41 -11.47 19.40
C SER A 31 -2.19 -10.42 18.32
N ILE A 32 -3.25 -9.69 17.94
CA ILE A 32 -3.19 -8.61 16.95
C ILE A 32 -2.34 -7.45 17.47
N TRP A 33 -2.57 -7.03 18.72
CA TRP A 33 -1.84 -5.92 19.32
C TRP A 33 -0.36 -6.23 19.48
N SER A 34 0.00 -7.47 19.83
CA SER A 34 1.39 -7.89 19.88
C SER A 34 2.07 -7.84 18.50
N ALA A 35 1.39 -8.21 17.42
CA ALA A 35 1.93 -8.08 16.06
C ALA A 35 2.18 -6.62 15.68
N VAL A 36 1.23 -5.72 16.00
CA VAL A 36 1.41 -4.27 15.83
C VAL A 36 2.61 -3.76 16.61
N LYS A 37 2.79 -4.20 17.86
CA LYS A 37 3.95 -3.83 18.70
C LYS A 37 5.28 -4.33 18.14
N ARG A 38 5.31 -5.52 17.53
CA ARG A 38 6.47 -6.06 16.82
C ARG A 38 6.68 -5.47 15.42
N LYS A 39 5.79 -4.56 14.99
CA LYS A 39 5.78 -3.96 13.65
C LYS A 39 5.62 -5.00 12.52
N GLU A 40 5.08 -6.19 12.82
CA GLU A 40 4.77 -7.24 11.84
C GLU A 40 3.45 -6.92 11.12
N VAL A 41 3.42 -5.73 10.50
CA VAL A 41 2.22 -5.14 9.91
C VAL A 41 2.55 -4.53 8.56
N TYR A 42 1.51 -4.33 7.76
CA TYR A 42 1.58 -3.56 6.54
C TYR A 42 0.30 -2.74 6.40
N ALA A 43 0.39 -1.62 5.70
CA ALA A 43 -0.77 -0.81 5.38
C ALA A 43 -1.25 -1.11 3.96
N THR A 44 -2.51 -0.79 3.70
CA THR A 44 -3.13 -0.84 2.37
C THR A 44 -3.87 0.47 2.13
N SER A 45 -3.99 0.88 0.87
CA SER A 45 -4.74 2.08 0.50
C SER A 45 -6.26 1.94 0.63
N GLY A 46 -6.75 0.78 1.09
CA GLY A 46 -8.16 0.52 1.36
C GLY A 46 -8.52 -0.95 1.11
N PRO A 47 -8.22 -1.52 -0.06
CA PRO A 47 -8.52 -2.92 -0.35
C PRO A 47 -7.72 -3.89 0.50
N ARG A 48 -8.29 -5.06 0.77
CA ARG A 48 -7.67 -6.14 1.57
C ARG A 48 -6.63 -6.92 0.75
N ILE A 49 -5.61 -6.21 0.25
CA ILE A 49 -4.40 -6.78 -0.37
C ILE A 49 -3.62 -7.55 0.69
N LEU A 50 -2.96 -8.63 0.29
CA LEU A 50 -2.09 -9.42 1.16
C LEU A 50 -0.62 -9.20 0.78
N LEU A 51 0.26 -9.02 1.77
CA LEU A 51 1.67 -8.73 1.57
C LEU A 51 2.53 -9.41 2.65
N TRP A 52 3.63 -10.02 2.24
CA TRP A 52 4.70 -10.55 3.08
C TRP A 52 6.04 -10.06 2.55
N PHE A 53 6.94 -9.71 3.45
CA PHE A 53 8.30 -9.27 3.13
C PHE A 53 9.21 -9.74 4.24
N ASP A 54 10.16 -10.60 3.90
CA ASP A 54 11.01 -11.27 4.88
C ASP A 54 12.47 -11.29 4.39
N LEU A 55 13.42 -11.15 5.32
CA LEU A 55 14.85 -11.33 5.09
C LEU A 55 15.21 -12.80 5.33
N LEU A 56 15.87 -13.43 4.36
CA LEU A 56 16.14 -14.88 4.30
C LEU A 56 17.47 -15.31 4.91
N ASN A 57 18.40 -14.39 5.14
CA ASN A 57 19.78 -14.70 5.52
C ASN A 57 20.25 -13.86 6.71
N ASP A 58 19.39 -13.71 7.71
CA ASP A 58 19.78 -13.13 8.99
C ASP A 58 20.98 -13.90 9.59
N PRO A 59 21.94 -13.23 10.25
CA PRO A 59 23.12 -13.87 10.82
C PRO A 59 22.84 -14.96 11.86
N TYR A 60 21.69 -14.92 12.54
CA TYR A 60 21.27 -15.97 13.47
C TYR A 60 20.70 -17.21 12.77
N GLY A 61 20.64 -17.20 11.43
CA GLY A 61 20.21 -18.33 10.61
C GLY A 61 18.70 -18.46 10.45
N GLU A 62 17.94 -17.43 10.82
CA GLU A 62 16.47 -17.40 10.73
C GLU A 62 15.98 -16.51 9.58
N GLU A 63 14.75 -16.74 9.14
CA GLU A 63 14.02 -15.78 8.32
C GLU A 63 13.35 -14.78 9.25
N ILE A 64 13.61 -13.48 9.06
CA ILE A 64 13.01 -12.42 9.88
C ILE A 64 12.02 -11.61 9.05
N SER A 65 10.87 -11.31 9.65
CA SER A 65 9.77 -10.62 8.96
C SER A 65 9.92 -9.11 8.92
N MET A 66 9.15 -8.48 8.04
CA MET A 66 8.95 -7.03 8.04
C MET A 66 8.66 -6.47 9.43
N GLY A 67 9.21 -5.28 9.71
CA GLY A 67 9.17 -4.67 11.03
C GLY A 67 10.39 -4.99 11.90
N SER A 68 11.24 -5.94 11.48
CA SER A 68 12.43 -6.34 12.21
C SER A 68 13.64 -5.43 11.95
N GLU A 69 14.61 -5.56 12.84
CA GLU A 69 15.90 -4.86 12.80
C GLU A 69 16.99 -5.95 12.92
N THR A 70 18.05 -5.86 12.11
CA THR A 70 19.17 -6.80 12.14
C THR A 70 20.50 -6.10 11.87
N ILE A 71 21.60 -6.76 12.22
CA ILE A 71 22.97 -6.26 12.06
C ILE A 71 23.75 -7.29 11.24
N MET A 72 24.25 -6.94 10.06
CA MET A 72 25.01 -7.87 9.20
C MET A 72 26.01 -7.16 8.29
N ASN A 73 26.94 -7.93 7.71
CA ASN A 73 27.87 -7.47 6.66
C ASN A 73 27.75 -8.25 5.36
N LYS A 74 26.82 -9.22 5.28
CA LYS A 74 26.55 -9.95 4.05
C LYS A 74 25.43 -9.27 3.30
N ASN A 75 25.47 -9.38 1.97
CA ASN A 75 24.41 -8.88 1.09
C ASN A 75 23.04 -9.47 1.49
N PRO A 76 22.07 -8.64 1.90
CA PRO A 76 20.77 -9.12 2.39
C PRO A 76 19.95 -9.67 1.23
N ARG A 77 19.31 -10.82 1.48
CA ARG A 77 18.47 -11.57 0.53
C ARG A 77 17.06 -11.58 1.05
N PHE A 78 16.11 -11.13 0.25
CA PHE A 78 14.73 -10.99 0.68
C PHE A 78 13.79 -11.85 -0.16
N VAL A 79 12.66 -12.24 0.43
CA VAL A 79 11.50 -12.75 -0.29
C VAL A 79 10.34 -11.78 -0.12
N VAL A 80 9.60 -11.56 -1.21
CA VAL A 80 8.32 -10.84 -1.17
C VAL A 80 7.25 -11.77 -1.70
N LYS A 81 6.09 -11.79 -1.04
CA LYS A 81 4.88 -12.46 -1.53
C LYS A 81 3.73 -11.47 -1.45
N ALA A 82 2.89 -11.43 -2.47
CA ALA A 82 1.70 -10.58 -2.46
C ALA A 82 0.53 -11.25 -3.18
N ALA A 83 -0.69 -10.94 -2.76
CA ALA A 83 -1.91 -11.34 -3.45
C ALA A 83 -2.92 -10.19 -3.44
N GLY A 84 -3.51 -9.90 -4.59
CA GLY A 84 -4.48 -8.81 -4.72
C GLY A 84 -5.74 -9.09 -3.90
N SER A 85 -6.47 -8.02 -3.61
CA SER A 85 -7.75 -8.05 -2.90
C SER A 85 -8.82 -8.83 -3.67
N PHE A 86 -9.89 -9.26 -3.00
CA PHE A 86 -11.03 -9.88 -3.67
C PHE A 86 -11.88 -8.81 -4.37
N LYS A 87 -12.28 -9.07 -5.62
CA LYS A 87 -13.24 -8.23 -6.35
C LYS A 87 -14.56 -8.22 -5.58
N GLN A 88 -15.10 -7.03 -5.33
CA GLN A 88 -16.35 -6.87 -4.61
C GLN A 88 -17.54 -7.14 -5.53
N LYS A 89 -18.52 -7.89 -5.02
CA LYS A 89 -19.85 -8.01 -5.61
C LYS A 89 -20.69 -6.82 -5.14
N PRO A 90 -21.70 -6.39 -5.91
CA PRO A 90 -22.61 -5.34 -5.46
C PRO A 90 -23.41 -5.79 -4.23
N GLY A 91 -23.83 -4.83 -3.42
CA GLY A 91 -24.70 -5.09 -2.28
C GLY A 91 -24.02 -5.81 -1.12
N CYS A 92 -24.82 -6.29 -0.17
CA CYS A 92 -24.35 -7.04 0.99
C CYS A 92 -24.49 -8.56 0.82
N PRO A 93 -23.61 -9.36 1.43
CA PRO A 93 -23.73 -10.81 1.40
C PRO A 93 -24.89 -11.30 2.27
N GLU A 94 -25.47 -12.45 1.93
CA GLU A 94 -26.66 -13.02 2.60
C GLU A 94 -26.45 -13.21 4.12
N TYR A 95 -25.25 -13.59 4.53
CA TYR A 95 -24.94 -13.76 5.95
C TYR A 95 -25.06 -12.46 6.75
N SER A 96 -24.85 -11.29 6.14
CA SER A 96 -25.03 -10.00 6.81
C SER A 96 -26.51 -9.75 7.12
N PHE A 97 -27.40 -10.05 6.17
CA PHE A 97 -28.84 -9.95 6.37
C PHE A 97 -29.35 -10.93 7.42
N ASN A 98 -28.83 -12.17 7.39
CA ASN A 98 -29.21 -13.19 8.38
C ASN A 98 -28.74 -12.83 9.80
N ALA A 99 -27.62 -12.13 9.95
CA ALA A 99 -27.06 -11.75 11.24
C ALA A 99 -27.66 -10.47 11.83
N LEU A 100 -27.92 -9.45 11.00
CA LEU A 100 -28.31 -8.11 11.44
C LEU A 100 -29.76 -7.73 11.08
N GLY A 101 -30.34 -8.37 10.07
CA GLY A 101 -31.63 -7.96 9.47
C GLY A 101 -31.48 -6.81 8.47
N SER A 102 -32.45 -6.68 7.56
CA SER A 102 -32.38 -5.72 6.44
C SER A 102 -32.32 -4.26 6.88
N GLU A 103 -33.11 -3.87 7.88
CA GLU A 103 -33.14 -2.49 8.38
C GLU A 103 -31.78 -2.06 8.93
N GLU A 104 -31.12 -2.94 9.68
CA GLU A 104 -29.82 -2.64 10.29
C GLU A 104 -28.69 -2.66 9.26
N VAL A 105 -28.74 -3.56 8.27
CA VAL A 105 -27.81 -3.56 7.13
C VAL A 105 -27.92 -2.26 6.32
N GLU A 106 -29.14 -1.80 6.05
CA GLU A 106 -29.36 -0.52 5.37
C GLU A 106 -28.83 0.66 6.20
N ARG A 107 -29.13 0.68 7.50
CA ARG A 107 -28.72 1.76 8.40
C ARG A 107 -27.20 1.85 8.58
N LEU A 108 -26.53 0.72 8.78
CA LEU A 108 -25.09 0.66 9.06
C LEU A 108 -24.23 0.68 7.80
N CYS A 109 -24.59 -0.15 6.83
CA CYS A 109 -23.75 -0.38 5.66
C CYS A 109 -24.21 0.43 4.45
N ARG A 110 -25.41 1.02 4.48
CA ARG A 110 -26.06 1.64 3.31
C ARG A 110 -26.07 0.70 2.10
N ASN A 111 -26.22 -0.60 2.38
CA ASN A 111 -26.12 -1.70 1.42
C ASN A 111 -24.76 -1.88 0.72
N GLU A 112 -23.70 -1.22 1.17
CA GLU A 112 -22.32 -1.32 0.63
C GLU A 112 -21.40 -2.09 1.59
N CYS A 113 -21.79 -3.33 1.94
CA CYS A 113 -20.97 -4.18 2.79
C CYS A 113 -19.72 -4.69 2.07
N TYR A 114 -18.73 -5.15 2.85
CA TYR A 114 -17.68 -6.01 2.29
C TYR A 114 -18.30 -7.32 1.77
N ASN A 115 -18.36 -7.46 0.44
CA ASN A 115 -19.00 -8.56 -0.26
C ASN A 115 -18.02 -9.19 -1.26
N PRO A 116 -17.02 -9.94 -0.79
CA PRO A 116 -15.97 -10.47 -1.64
C PRO A 116 -16.50 -11.57 -2.58
N SER A 117 -16.06 -11.53 -3.83
CA SER A 117 -16.13 -12.68 -4.72
C SER A 117 -15.02 -13.69 -4.41
N ASP A 118 -15.03 -14.79 -5.16
CA ASP A 118 -13.97 -15.80 -5.22
C ASP A 118 -12.81 -15.41 -6.15
N VAL A 119 -12.90 -14.24 -6.80
CA VAL A 119 -11.92 -13.75 -7.75
C VAL A 119 -11.07 -12.65 -7.12
N ARG A 120 -9.75 -12.79 -7.19
CA ARG A 120 -8.80 -11.74 -6.81
C ARG A 120 -8.50 -10.78 -7.96
N ASN A 121 -8.24 -9.53 -7.60
CA ASN A 121 -7.52 -8.59 -8.46
C ASN A 121 -6.07 -9.06 -8.63
N LYS A 122 -5.47 -8.68 -9.75
CA LYS A 122 -4.06 -9.00 -10.05
C LYS A 122 -3.13 -8.05 -9.31
N ILE A 123 -2.00 -8.55 -8.82
CA ILE A 123 -0.86 -7.69 -8.51
C ILE A 123 -0.12 -7.47 -9.83
N THR A 124 0.08 -6.23 -10.25
CA THR A 124 0.75 -5.89 -11.52
C THR A 124 2.26 -5.86 -11.35
N ARG A 125 2.73 -5.28 -10.23
CA ARG A 125 4.15 -5.18 -9.91
C ARG A 125 4.38 -5.08 -8.41
N ILE A 126 5.61 -5.34 -8.02
CA ILE A 126 6.12 -4.97 -6.69
C ILE A 126 7.28 -4.00 -6.86
N GLU A 127 7.25 -2.92 -6.09
CA GLU A 127 8.29 -1.90 -6.03
C GLU A 127 9.07 -2.06 -4.71
N VAL A 128 10.40 -2.04 -4.77
CA VAL A 128 11.28 -2.09 -3.60
C VAL A 128 11.89 -0.72 -3.40
N ALA A 129 11.74 -0.19 -2.18
CA ALA A 129 12.44 1.01 -1.74
C ALA A 129 13.72 0.63 -0.99
N ARG A 130 14.78 1.39 -1.24
CA ARG A 130 16.09 1.27 -0.57
C ARG A 130 16.50 2.64 -0.07
N ILE A 131 16.56 2.81 1.25
CA ILE A 131 16.87 4.09 1.87
C ILE A 131 18.10 3.96 2.75
N THR A 132 19.05 4.85 2.57
CA THR A 132 20.27 4.92 3.39
C THR A 132 20.24 6.18 4.26
N PRO A 133 20.50 6.11 5.57
CA PRO A 133 20.53 7.30 6.42
C PRO A 133 21.77 8.16 6.11
N GLN A 134 21.68 9.46 6.41
CA GLN A 134 22.84 10.36 6.36
C GLN A 134 23.85 9.97 7.46
N ILE A 135 25.14 9.94 7.12
CA ILE A 135 26.24 9.57 8.04
C ILE A 135 27.14 10.75 8.41
N TYR A 136 26.98 11.90 7.75
CA TYR A 136 27.64 13.16 8.11
C TYR A 136 26.76 14.37 7.80
N GLU A 137 27.04 15.49 8.48
CA GLU A 137 26.32 16.74 8.27
C GLU A 137 26.55 17.28 6.85
N GLY A 138 25.47 17.57 6.14
CA GLY A 138 25.53 18.09 4.77
C GLY A 138 25.68 17.03 3.67
N GLU A 139 25.55 15.73 3.96
CA GLU A 139 25.43 14.70 2.92
C GLU A 139 24.19 14.97 2.04
N GLU A 140 24.36 14.91 0.73
CA GLU A 140 23.28 15.14 -0.24
C GLU A 140 22.19 14.07 -0.11
N ILE A 141 20.92 14.48 0.01
CA ILE A 141 19.79 13.57 0.26
C ILE A 141 19.31 12.87 -1.00
N ASP A 142 19.45 13.50 -2.17
CA ASP A 142 18.83 13.04 -3.43
C ASP A 142 19.21 11.60 -3.80
N ASN A 143 20.43 11.17 -3.45
CA ASN A 143 20.94 9.83 -3.75
C ASN A 143 20.67 8.80 -2.63
N LEU A 144 20.12 9.22 -1.49
CA LEU A 144 19.91 8.39 -0.31
C LEU A 144 18.55 7.71 -0.27
N ILE A 145 17.57 8.22 -1.01
CA ILE A 145 16.20 7.72 -1.04
C ILE A 145 15.90 7.14 -2.42
N ASN A 146 16.12 5.84 -2.58
CA ASN A 146 15.77 5.14 -3.81
C ASN A 146 14.36 4.56 -3.68
N ASP A 147 13.34 5.38 -3.96
CA ASP A 147 11.93 5.02 -3.77
C ASP A 147 11.51 3.78 -4.60
N LYS A 148 11.99 3.67 -5.84
CA LYS A 148 11.75 2.53 -6.75
C LYS A 148 13.05 1.88 -7.20
N TRP A 149 13.89 1.51 -6.23
CA TRP A 149 15.20 0.91 -6.49
C TRP A 149 15.11 -0.37 -7.34
N LYS A 150 14.10 -1.22 -7.10
CA LYS A 150 13.77 -2.35 -7.98
C LYS A 150 12.28 -2.40 -8.25
N ILE A 151 11.92 -2.80 -9.46
CA ILE A 151 10.54 -3.06 -9.88
C ILE A 151 10.50 -4.46 -10.47
N PHE A 152 9.57 -5.27 -9.99
CA PHE A 152 9.35 -6.63 -10.47
C PHE A 152 7.93 -6.75 -11.01
N ASP A 153 7.79 -6.99 -12.31
CA ASP A 153 6.50 -7.26 -12.92
C ASP A 153 6.01 -8.65 -12.51
N CYS A 154 4.75 -8.71 -12.14
CA CYS A 154 4.11 -9.95 -11.71
C CYS A 154 3.48 -10.66 -12.92
N PRO A 155 3.45 -12.01 -12.92
CA PRO A 155 2.78 -12.76 -13.97
C PRO A 155 1.33 -12.33 -14.13
N ASP A 156 0.81 -12.34 -15.36
CA ASP A 156 -0.58 -11.97 -15.64
C ASP A 156 -1.57 -13.08 -15.24
N ASN A 157 -1.57 -13.44 -13.95
CA ASN A 157 -2.46 -14.42 -13.36
C ASN A 157 -2.97 -13.92 -11.99
N ARG A 158 -3.96 -14.61 -11.44
CA ARG A 158 -4.65 -14.22 -10.19
C ARG A 158 -4.16 -14.96 -8.94
N GLN A 159 -3.06 -15.71 -9.04
CA GLN A 159 -2.55 -16.52 -7.93
C GLN A 159 -1.69 -15.71 -6.94
N GLY A 160 -1.39 -14.46 -7.28
CA GLY A 160 -0.46 -13.61 -6.54
C GLY A 160 0.93 -13.61 -7.18
N CYS A 161 1.88 -13.03 -6.46
CA CYS A 161 3.22 -12.76 -6.94
C CYS A 161 4.23 -13.10 -5.85
N SER A 162 5.33 -13.74 -6.23
CA SER A 162 6.41 -14.10 -5.30
C SER A 162 7.75 -14.01 -6.01
N PHE A 163 8.73 -13.36 -5.39
CA PHE A 163 10.10 -13.34 -5.89
C PHE A 163 11.11 -13.15 -4.76
N THR A 164 12.37 -13.44 -5.09
CA THR A 164 13.52 -13.22 -4.22
C THR A 164 14.44 -12.21 -4.88
N PHE A 165 15.00 -11.30 -4.08
CA PHE A 165 16.02 -10.36 -4.55
C PHE A 165 17.15 -10.21 -3.54
N THR A 166 18.21 -9.54 -3.95
CA THR A 166 19.40 -9.31 -3.13
C THR A 166 19.90 -7.89 -3.35
N ASP A 167 20.26 -7.20 -2.28
CA ASP A 167 21.11 -6.03 -2.39
C ASP A 167 22.56 -6.47 -2.53
N LYS A 168 23.10 -6.31 -3.75
CA LYS A 168 24.48 -6.70 -4.06
C LYS A 168 25.50 -5.65 -3.64
N GLU A 169 25.03 -4.42 -3.38
CA GLU A 169 25.84 -3.24 -3.06
C GLU A 169 26.01 -3.08 -1.54
N PHE A 170 25.11 -3.61 -0.73
CA PHE A 170 25.13 -3.47 0.75
C PHE A 170 26.50 -3.64 1.41
N ASN A 171 27.20 -4.76 1.16
CA ASN A 171 28.52 -5.01 1.75
C ASN A 171 29.62 -4.07 1.20
N GLN A 172 29.46 -3.60 -0.04
CA GLN A 172 30.41 -2.67 -0.65
C GLN A 172 30.21 -1.25 -0.12
N ASP A 173 28.95 -0.84 0.07
CA ASP A 173 28.57 0.48 0.55
C ASP A 173 28.88 0.68 2.04
N LYS A 174 28.93 -0.41 2.81
CA LYS A 174 29.29 -0.41 4.24
C LYS A 174 28.46 0.57 5.08
N ARG A 175 27.16 0.65 4.79
CA ARG A 175 26.23 1.57 5.45
C ARG A 175 24.92 0.90 5.79
N ASP A 176 24.24 1.47 6.79
CA ASP A 176 22.91 1.02 7.18
C ASP A 176 21.91 1.25 6.04
N VAL A 177 20.95 0.33 5.90
CA VAL A 177 19.92 0.42 4.86
C VAL A 177 18.57 0.01 5.42
N VAL A 178 17.56 0.79 5.07
CA VAL A 178 16.15 0.51 5.31
C VAL A 178 15.51 0.03 4.01
N TYR A 179 14.84 -1.11 4.08
CA TYR A 179 14.11 -1.69 2.96
C TYR A 179 12.63 -1.79 3.29
N TYR A 180 11.78 -1.42 2.35
CA TYR A 180 10.36 -1.80 2.39
C TYR A 180 9.86 -2.00 0.97
N VAL A 181 8.71 -2.67 0.85
CA VAL A 181 8.16 -3.03 -0.45
C VAL A 181 6.73 -2.54 -0.60
N ARG A 182 6.34 -2.30 -1.86
CA ARG A 182 4.98 -1.97 -2.25
C ARG A 182 4.46 -2.98 -3.24
N ALA A 183 3.34 -3.62 -2.93
CA ALA A 183 2.59 -4.40 -3.92
C ALA A 183 1.54 -3.51 -4.58
N ILE A 184 1.53 -3.46 -5.91
CA ILE A 184 0.62 -2.62 -6.69
C ILE A 184 -0.41 -3.51 -7.38
N GLU A 185 -1.69 -3.22 -7.16
CA GLU A 185 -2.82 -3.92 -7.77
C GLU A 185 -3.14 -3.38 -9.17
N GLU A 186 -3.86 -4.16 -9.98
CA GLU A 186 -4.41 -3.68 -11.25
C GLU A 186 -5.29 -2.44 -11.05
N PRO A 187 -5.32 -1.49 -12.02
CA PRO A 187 -6.12 -0.28 -11.90
C PRO A 187 -7.60 -0.58 -11.59
N SER A 188 -8.16 0.22 -10.69
CA SER A 188 -9.58 0.16 -10.32
C SER A 188 -10.15 1.56 -10.17
N LYS A 189 -11.49 1.66 -10.09
CA LYS A 189 -12.16 2.92 -9.84
C LYS A 189 -12.26 3.16 -8.33
N ALA A 190 -11.91 4.36 -7.89
CA ALA A 190 -12.16 4.80 -6.52
C ALA A 190 -12.64 6.25 -6.49
N ILE A 191 -13.43 6.56 -5.46
CA ILE A 191 -13.90 7.92 -5.19
C ILE A 191 -12.69 8.83 -4.98
N ASN A 192 -12.72 10.02 -5.58
CA ASN A 192 -11.67 11.04 -5.49
C ASN A 192 -10.29 10.57 -5.99
N ALA A 193 -10.20 9.45 -6.71
CA ALA A 193 -8.95 9.03 -7.32
C ALA A 193 -8.42 10.02 -8.37
N GLY A 194 -9.32 10.80 -8.99
CA GLY A 194 -8.98 11.85 -9.95
C GLY A 194 -8.44 13.16 -9.35
N GLY A 195 -8.38 13.29 -8.02
CA GLY A 195 -7.93 14.52 -7.35
C GLY A 195 -8.69 15.75 -7.84
N LEU A 196 -7.96 16.72 -8.40
CA LEU A 196 -8.52 17.97 -8.91
C LEU A 196 -9.31 17.85 -10.22
N ARG A 197 -9.22 16.72 -10.94
CA ARG A 197 -9.79 16.48 -12.29
C ARG A 197 -9.63 17.67 -13.24
N CYS A 198 -8.54 17.70 -13.97
CA CYS A 198 -8.27 18.79 -14.89
C CYS A 198 -8.81 18.52 -16.29
N GLU A 199 -9.41 19.54 -16.90
CA GLU A 199 -9.53 19.65 -18.35
C GLU A 199 -8.21 20.15 -18.91
N TYR A 200 -7.59 19.38 -19.79
CA TYR A 200 -6.27 19.67 -20.32
C TYR A 200 -6.33 20.24 -21.73
N ASP A 201 -5.43 21.18 -22.04
CA ASP A 201 -5.18 21.61 -23.41
C ASP A 201 -4.33 20.58 -24.20
N SER A 202 -4.06 20.87 -25.48
CA SER A 202 -3.21 20.03 -26.33
C SER A 202 -1.75 19.91 -25.88
N PHE A 203 -1.31 20.75 -24.94
CA PHE A 203 0.05 20.75 -24.38
C PHE A 203 0.10 20.09 -22.99
N GLY A 204 -1.04 19.62 -22.47
CA GLY A 204 -1.14 19.00 -21.14
C GLY A 204 -1.23 20.01 -19.99
N ASN A 205 -1.50 21.29 -20.26
CA ASN A 205 -1.77 22.25 -19.20
C ASN A 205 -3.21 22.13 -18.71
N CYS A 206 -3.41 22.16 -17.40
CA CYS A 206 -4.74 22.20 -16.81
C CYS A 206 -5.38 23.57 -17.06
N LEU A 207 -6.45 23.62 -17.86
CA LEU A 207 -7.23 24.81 -18.15
C LEU A 207 -8.25 25.10 -17.04
N GLU A 208 -8.93 24.05 -16.57
CA GLU A 208 -9.99 24.13 -15.57
C GLU A 208 -10.02 22.86 -14.71
N THR A 209 -10.32 23.02 -13.42
CA THR A 209 -10.47 21.90 -12.46
C THR A 209 -11.94 21.63 -12.19
N ASN A 210 -12.35 20.37 -12.26
CA ASN A 210 -13.69 19.90 -11.92
C ASN A 210 -13.63 19.03 -10.65
N ILE A 211 -13.44 19.69 -9.50
CA ILE A 211 -13.33 18.99 -8.21
C ILE A 211 -14.65 18.31 -7.85
N CYS A 212 -14.57 17.09 -7.32
CA CYS A 212 -15.71 16.46 -6.67
C CYS A 212 -16.11 17.23 -5.41
N SER A 213 -17.29 17.83 -5.42
CA SER A 213 -17.91 18.47 -4.27
C SER A 213 -18.94 17.55 -3.64
N GLY A 214 -19.08 17.63 -2.31
CA GLY A 214 -20.20 16.99 -1.61
C GLY A 214 -21.55 17.69 -1.83
N SER A 215 -21.57 18.81 -2.57
CA SER A 215 -22.76 19.59 -2.90
C SER A 215 -23.34 19.16 -4.24
N SER A 216 -24.62 18.75 -4.24
CA SER A 216 -25.35 18.39 -5.46
C SER A 216 -25.60 19.57 -6.42
N LEU A 217 -25.30 20.80 -5.99
CA LEU A 217 -25.35 21.99 -6.83
C LEU A 217 -24.10 22.15 -7.70
N GLU A 218 -22.98 21.56 -7.28
CA GLU A 218 -21.67 21.69 -7.93
C GLU A 218 -21.30 20.39 -8.64
N THR A 219 -21.58 19.25 -8.02
CA THR A 219 -21.35 17.92 -8.59
C THR A 219 -22.69 17.23 -8.81
N PRO A 220 -23.05 16.88 -10.06
CA PRO A 220 -24.30 16.17 -10.35
C PRO A 220 -24.41 14.88 -9.53
N TYR A 221 -25.60 14.53 -9.07
CA TYR A 221 -25.82 13.32 -8.26
C TYR A 221 -25.39 12.02 -8.96
N GLN A 222 -25.37 12.00 -10.30
CA GLN A 222 -24.90 10.85 -11.08
C GLN A 222 -23.38 10.75 -11.19
N ASP A 223 -22.62 11.77 -10.79
CA ASP A 223 -21.17 11.71 -10.74
C ASP A 223 -20.75 11.06 -9.41
N ASP A 224 -20.50 9.75 -9.46
CA ASP A 224 -19.98 8.94 -8.34
C ASP A 224 -18.56 9.33 -7.92
N CYS A 225 -18.00 10.33 -8.57
CA CYS A 225 -16.70 10.87 -8.29
C CYS A 225 -15.53 9.92 -8.48
N LEU A 226 -15.68 8.97 -9.39
CA LEU A 226 -14.72 7.91 -9.62
C LEU A 226 -13.56 8.35 -10.52
N GLY A 227 -12.34 7.96 -10.15
CA GLY A 227 -11.16 8.03 -11.01
C GLY A 227 -10.40 6.72 -10.99
N ASP A 228 -9.46 6.54 -11.92
CA ASP A 228 -8.56 5.38 -11.92
C ASP A 228 -7.51 5.51 -10.81
N VAL A 229 -7.28 4.42 -10.07
CA VAL A 229 -6.25 4.31 -9.05
C VAL A 229 -5.59 2.95 -9.10
N GLU A 230 -4.28 2.96 -8.88
CA GLU A 230 -3.51 1.77 -8.53
C GLU A 230 -3.44 1.64 -7.02
N GLU A 231 -4.31 0.79 -6.49
CA GLU A 231 -4.37 0.42 -5.09
C GLU A 231 -3.10 -0.35 -4.71
N ARG A 232 -2.66 -0.20 -3.46
CA ARG A 232 -1.35 -0.68 -3.04
C ARG A 232 -1.30 -1.10 -1.58
N ALA A 233 -0.37 -1.98 -1.27
CA ALA A 233 0.02 -2.34 0.09
C ALA A 233 1.50 -2.00 0.32
N TRP A 234 1.84 -1.49 1.50
CA TRP A 234 3.22 -1.13 1.87
C TRP A 234 3.62 -1.86 3.15
N SER A 235 4.72 -2.62 3.08
CA SER A 235 5.24 -3.36 4.23
C SER A 235 5.76 -2.42 5.32
N SER A 236 5.82 -2.90 6.56
CA SER A 236 6.75 -2.32 7.51
C SER A 236 8.19 -2.48 6.99
N PRO A 237 9.09 -1.56 7.34
CA PRO A 237 10.48 -1.65 6.92
C PRO A 237 11.22 -2.78 7.63
N ILE A 238 12.25 -3.31 6.99
CA ILE A 238 13.33 -4.08 7.62
C ILE A 238 14.55 -3.15 7.68
N PHE A 239 15.10 -2.96 8.87
CA PHE A 239 16.31 -2.18 9.09
C PHE A 239 17.50 -3.13 9.12
N VAL A 240 18.52 -2.84 8.32
CA VAL A 240 19.74 -3.64 8.22
C VAL A 240 20.93 -2.73 8.51
N ASP A 241 21.46 -2.85 9.71
CA ASP A 241 22.62 -2.08 10.15
C ASP A 241 23.91 -2.79 9.70
N PHE A 242 24.85 -2.04 9.14
CA PHE A 242 26.10 -2.60 8.66
C PHE A 242 27.11 -2.75 9.81
N LYS A 243 27.74 -3.93 9.94
CA LYS A 243 28.80 -4.15 10.92
C LYS A 243 29.89 -5.11 10.41
N GLU A 244 31.12 -4.62 10.31
CA GLU A 244 32.28 -5.46 10.00
C GLU A 244 32.51 -6.54 11.07
N ASP A 245 33.01 -7.71 10.64
CA ASP A 245 33.50 -8.73 11.57
C ASP A 245 34.73 -8.18 12.31
N LEU A 246 34.78 -8.34 13.64
CA LEU A 246 35.90 -7.93 14.49
C LEU A 246 37.16 -8.77 14.26
#